data_AF-A0A839UGB9-F1
#
_entry.id   AF-A0A839UGB9-F1
#
_cell.length_a   1.000
_cell.length_b   1.000
_cell.length_c   1.000
_cell.angle_alpha   90.00
_cell.angle_beta   90.00
_cell.angle_gamma   90.00
#
_symmetry.space_group_name_H-M   'P 1'
#
loop_
_entity.id
_entity.type
_entity.pdbx_description
1 polymer ?
#
loop_
_entity_poly.entity_id
_entity_poly.type
_entity_poly.pdbx_seq_one_letter_code
_entity_poly.pdbx_strand_id
1 'polypeptide(L)'
;MTRVTMSTGGVVFGSGTGYDPEDNHRVATDDSGQPMHMIFMGDFSGRGSRGDIDMASLANRPLREINRDNFDDVFAALNVRLQLPTCASPIAFEDLDDLHPDTLYRRVPLFHRLRELTAQLNNPAQFAQAAADIQSWTVTEAPQQVTGMAIPEGLFDRPAAKEANRRGEAQDVNDFIRQIVAPFVEPKSDPRAAELTATLERVAANALRNLMHAGDFQRLEANWRSVNLLVRRLETGKNLKLFLLDVSEEELRADFSASDDITQAALYQRLISSFQMPGATPWSVLVSDVTLTDEVADVRLAAGLSALAVYADAIALVSGHERIAGCASLAQTPDVADWQHPVNAQFAKLWQALRDEPQSDSLLVAAPRFLLRLPYGARTAPIESFGFEELGADGAHGHYLWGNGAYAVALLMGQSFEQNYWDFASGLVTRLSDLPLHIYADEDGDAVAKACAEIYMTDTTAAALLTAGLCPLRSVKGDGAVLMQGFNALVAGGQSVLEVITA
;
A
#
# COMPACT_ATOMS: atom_id res chain seq x y z
N MET A 1 -17.59 -8.37 -70.86
CA MET A 1 -18.48 -9.28 -70.10
C MET A 1 -17.70 -10.56 -69.82
N THR A 2 -17.17 -10.69 -68.61
CA THR A 2 -16.26 -11.78 -68.24
C THR A 2 -17.02 -12.72 -67.30
N ARG A 3 -17.26 -13.97 -67.72
CA ARG A 3 -17.96 -15.00 -66.95
C ARG A 3 -16.97 -16.04 -66.40
N VAL A 4 -16.74 -15.98 -65.09
CA VAL A 4 -17.13 -16.98 -64.07
C VAL A 4 -16.68 -18.46 -64.24
N THR A 5 -15.71 -18.82 -63.37
CA THR A 5 -15.56 -19.99 -62.46
C THR A 5 -15.54 -21.44 -62.96
N MET A 6 -14.55 -22.24 -62.52
CA MET A 6 -14.56 -23.11 -61.31
C MET A 6 -13.43 -24.14 -61.40
N SER A 7 -12.75 -24.44 -60.28
CA SER A 7 -12.11 -25.74 -60.08
C SER A 7 -12.12 -26.12 -58.60
N THR A 8 -12.49 -27.37 -58.38
CA THR A 8 -12.88 -28.06 -57.16
C THR A 8 -11.74 -28.82 -56.47
N GLY A 9 -11.91 -29.07 -55.18
CA GLY A 9 -11.33 -30.22 -54.45
C GLY A 9 -10.06 -29.88 -53.65
N GLY A 10 -9.84 -30.38 -52.44
CA GLY A 10 -10.53 -31.41 -51.66
C GLY A 10 -9.93 -31.45 -50.23
N VAL A 11 -10.58 -32.21 -49.35
CA VAL A 11 -10.27 -32.29 -47.91
C VAL A 11 -9.25 -33.40 -47.58
N VAL A 12 -8.28 -33.01 -46.75
CA VAL A 12 -7.47 -33.65 -45.69
C VAL A 12 -7.47 -35.19 -45.51
N PHE A 13 -6.28 -35.75 -45.29
CA PHE A 13 -6.00 -36.79 -44.28
C PHE A 13 -4.58 -36.62 -43.70
N GLY A 14 -4.43 -36.74 -42.38
CA GLY A 14 -3.15 -36.66 -41.67
C GLY A 14 -2.60 -38.01 -41.24
N SER A 15 -1.31 -38.07 -40.88
CA SER A 15 -0.74 -39.12 -40.04
C SER A 15 0.64 -38.75 -39.46
N GLY A 16 0.74 -38.68 -38.13
CA GLY A 16 1.79 -39.34 -37.34
C GLY A 16 3.22 -38.77 -37.25
N THR A 17 3.51 -38.21 -36.06
CA THR A 17 4.73 -38.41 -35.24
C THR A 17 6.12 -38.10 -35.81
N GLY A 18 6.68 -36.96 -35.38
CA GLY A 18 8.11 -36.71 -35.28
C GLY A 18 8.36 -35.83 -34.05
N TYR A 19 9.03 -36.37 -33.04
CA TYR A 19 9.61 -35.61 -31.93
C TYR A 19 10.96 -35.09 -32.42
N ASP A 20 11.07 -33.78 -32.62
CA ASP A 20 12.30 -33.10 -32.99
C ASP A 20 12.86 -32.36 -31.76
N PRO A 21 14.05 -32.72 -31.22
CA PRO A 21 14.58 -32.11 -30.01
C PRO A 21 15.20 -30.71 -30.23
N GLU A 22 15.14 -30.15 -31.44
CA GLU A 22 15.74 -28.85 -31.78
C GLU A 22 14.73 -27.80 -32.30
N ASP A 23 13.43 -27.92 -32.00
CA ASP A 23 12.45 -26.86 -32.31
C ASP A 23 12.51 -25.72 -31.26
N ASN A 24 13.61 -24.98 -31.30
CA ASN A 24 13.79 -23.75 -30.55
C ASN A 24 13.12 -22.59 -31.30
N HIS A 25 12.10 -21.99 -30.68
CA HIS A 25 11.28 -20.86 -31.14
C HIS A 25 10.15 -21.17 -32.14
N ARG A 26 9.06 -21.71 -31.61
CA ARG A 26 7.73 -21.21 -31.96
C ARG A 26 7.14 -20.49 -30.75
N VAL A 27 7.52 -19.21 -30.61
CA VAL A 27 6.67 -18.27 -29.87
C VAL A 27 5.38 -18.21 -30.66
N ALA A 28 4.28 -18.64 -30.06
CA ALA A 28 2.96 -18.32 -30.58
C ALA A 28 2.82 -16.79 -30.44
N THR A 29 3.24 -16.06 -31.47
CA THR A 29 2.67 -14.74 -31.71
C THR A 29 1.21 -14.99 -32.03
N ASP A 30 0.30 -14.38 -31.29
CA ASP A 30 -1.04 -14.22 -31.80
C ASP A 30 -0.90 -13.49 -33.16
N ASP A 31 -1.55 -14.00 -34.20
CA ASP A 31 -1.55 -13.38 -35.53
C ASP A 31 -2.35 -12.03 -35.55
N SER A 32 -2.58 -11.40 -34.38
CA SER A 32 -3.30 -10.13 -34.22
C SER A 32 -2.42 -8.94 -33.76
N GLY A 33 -1.38 -9.15 -32.97
CA GLY A 33 -0.36 -8.13 -32.66
C GLY A 33 -0.84 -6.89 -31.90
N GLN A 34 -1.95 -6.97 -31.16
CA GLN A 34 -2.43 -5.84 -30.34
C GLN A 34 -1.68 -5.78 -29.00
N PRO A 35 -1.16 -4.61 -28.59
CA PRO A 35 -0.49 -4.47 -27.31
C PRO A 35 -1.49 -4.42 -26.14
N MET A 36 -1.09 -4.93 -24.99
CA MET A 36 -1.81 -4.84 -23.73
C MET A 36 -1.62 -3.46 -23.10
N HIS A 37 -2.67 -2.65 -23.07
CA HIS A 37 -2.67 -1.36 -22.39
C HIS A 37 -3.49 -1.44 -21.10
N MET A 38 -2.84 -1.15 -19.97
CA MET A 38 -3.49 -1.08 -18.65
C MET A 38 -3.58 0.37 -18.19
N ILE A 39 -4.75 0.80 -17.71
CA ILE A 39 -4.96 2.11 -17.10
C ILE A 39 -5.31 1.94 -15.62
N PHE A 40 -4.60 2.65 -14.75
CA PHE A 40 -4.85 2.67 -13.31
C PHE A 40 -5.52 4.00 -12.94
N MET A 41 -6.71 3.91 -12.37
CA MET A 41 -7.54 5.02 -11.91
C MET A 41 -7.49 5.06 -10.39
N GLY A 42 -6.92 6.14 -9.83
CA GLY A 42 -6.78 6.29 -8.39
C GLY A 42 -6.23 7.65 -8.00
N ASP A 43 -6.25 7.95 -6.70
CA ASP A 43 -5.77 9.22 -6.16
C ASP A 43 -4.24 9.17 -6.00
N PHE A 44 -3.52 9.55 -7.05
CA PHE A 44 -2.06 9.55 -7.07
C PHE A 44 -1.47 10.89 -6.62
N SER A 45 -2.20 11.99 -6.81
CA SER A 45 -1.79 13.33 -6.37
C SER A 45 -2.13 13.64 -4.92
N GLY A 46 -2.92 12.80 -4.25
CA GLY A 46 -3.46 13.03 -2.90
C GLY A 46 -4.60 14.07 -2.89
N ARG A 47 -5.26 14.30 -4.02
CA ARG A 47 -6.30 15.32 -4.20
C ARG A 47 -7.53 15.09 -3.32
N GLY A 48 -7.89 13.83 -3.07
CA GLY A 48 -9.03 13.47 -2.22
C GLY A 48 -8.83 13.99 -0.79
N SER A 49 -7.62 13.83 -0.24
CA SER A 49 -7.29 14.35 1.11
C SER A 49 -7.45 15.86 1.26
N ARG A 50 -7.35 16.60 0.14
CA ARG A 50 -7.45 18.07 0.12
C ARG A 50 -8.86 18.57 -0.22
N GLY A 51 -9.78 17.66 -0.57
CA GLY A 51 -11.10 18.01 -1.08
C GLY A 51 -11.08 18.65 -2.47
N ASP A 52 -10.00 18.44 -3.24
CA ASP A 52 -9.82 18.97 -4.59
C ASP A 52 -10.59 18.09 -5.60
N ILE A 53 -11.92 18.13 -5.54
CA ILE A 53 -12.83 17.40 -6.44
C ILE A 53 -13.10 18.28 -7.67
N ASP A 54 -12.52 17.93 -8.81
CA ASP A 54 -12.66 18.69 -10.06
C ASP A 54 -13.26 17.84 -11.18
N MET A 55 -14.60 17.78 -11.18
CA MET A 55 -15.37 17.07 -12.20
C MET A 55 -15.27 17.71 -13.60
N ALA A 56 -14.95 19.00 -13.68
CA ALA A 56 -14.93 19.72 -14.96
C ALA A 56 -13.71 19.33 -15.82
N SER A 57 -12.58 19.01 -15.19
CA SER A 57 -11.36 18.57 -15.90
C SER A 57 -11.32 17.07 -16.20
N LEU A 58 -12.17 16.25 -15.58
CA LEU A 58 -12.09 14.79 -15.62
C LEU A 58 -12.07 14.23 -17.07
N ALA A 59 -12.92 14.77 -17.95
CA ALA A 59 -13.01 14.33 -19.35
C ALA A 59 -11.74 14.62 -20.19
N ASN A 60 -10.89 15.56 -19.75
CA ASN A 60 -9.68 15.99 -20.45
C ASN A 60 -8.39 15.75 -19.65
N ARG A 61 -8.47 15.03 -18.52
CA ARG A 61 -7.36 14.86 -17.59
C ARG A 61 -6.22 14.06 -18.26
N PRO A 62 -4.94 14.44 -18.08
CA PRO A 62 -3.85 13.75 -18.76
C PRO A 62 -3.79 12.28 -18.36
N LEU A 63 -3.65 11.40 -19.36
CA LEU A 63 -3.33 9.99 -19.17
C LEU A 63 -1.81 9.90 -19.25
N ARG A 64 -1.17 9.47 -18.16
CA ARG A 64 0.29 9.48 -18.04
C ARG A 64 0.81 8.06 -18.23
N GLU A 65 1.50 7.80 -19.34
CA GLU A 65 2.24 6.54 -19.49
C GLU A 65 3.30 6.45 -18.39
N ILE A 66 3.38 5.30 -17.72
CA ILE A 66 4.33 5.07 -16.64
C ILE A 66 5.11 3.76 -16.86
N ASN A 67 6.41 3.81 -16.63
CA ASN A 67 7.34 2.70 -16.70
C ASN A 67 8.49 2.94 -15.70
N ARG A 68 9.47 2.03 -15.69
CA ARG A 68 10.62 2.11 -14.80
C ARG A 68 11.48 3.36 -15.00
N ASP A 69 11.54 3.89 -16.22
CA ASP A 69 12.45 4.99 -16.58
C ASP A 69 11.86 6.37 -16.30
N ASN A 70 10.53 6.51 -16.31
CA ASN A 70 9.83 7.79 -16.08
C ASN A 70 9.04 7.85 -14.76
N PHE A 71 9.17 6.84 -13.89
CA PHE A 71 8.43 6.74 -12.64
C PHE A 71 8.55 8.02 -11.78
N ASP A 72 9.79 8.48 -11.55
CA ASP A 72 10.05 9.67 -10.72
C ASP A 72 9.54 10.96 -11.39
N ASP A 73 9.68 11.08 -12.71
CA ASP A 73 9.16 12.22 -13.47
C ASP A 73 7.63 12.31 -13.41
N VAL A 74 6.94 11.16 -13.50
CA VAL A 74 5.47 11.09 -13.39
C VAL A 74 5.02 11.44 -11.97
N PHE A 75 5.74 10.95 -10.95
CA PHE A 75 5.50 11.29 -9.55
C PHE A 75 5.61 12.81 -9.33
N ALA A 76 6.74 13.42 -9.71
CA ALA A 76 6.97 14.85 -9.57
C ALA A 76 5.95 15.69 -10.37
N ALA A 77 5.60 15.25 -11.59
CA ALA A 77 4.65 15.97 -12.45
C ALA A 77 3.20 15.95 -11.95
N LEU A 78 2.86 15.04 -11.03
CA LEU A 78 1.56 15.03 -10.34
C LEU A 78 1.52 15.99 -9.14
N ASN A 79 2.66 16.57 -8.73
CA ASN A 79 2.77 17.49 -7.59
C ASN A 79 2.06 16.91 -6.36
N VAL A 80 2.52 15.72 -5.95
CA VAL A 80 1.89 14.90 -4.91
C VAL A 80 1.87 15.67 -3.59
N ARG A 81 0.67 15.86 -3.03
CA ARG A 81 0.46 16.59 -1.78
C ARG A 81 -0.60 15.93 -0.93
N LEU A 82 -0.33 15.83 0.36
CA LEU A 82 -1.24 15.22 1.32
C LEU A 82 -1.64 16.21 2.41
N GLN A 83 -2.93 16.41 2.60
CA GLN A 83 -3.45 17.16 3.75
C GLN A 83 -3.81 16.19 4.85
N LEU A 84 -3.07 16.23 5.96
CA LEU A 84 -3.40 15.45 7.15
C LEU A 84 -4.18 16.32 8.15
N PRO A 85 -5.14 15.76 8.91
CA PRO A 85 -5.87 16.52 9.94
C PRO A 85 -4.97 17.14 11.01
N THR A 86 -3.79 16.54 11.24
CA THR A 86 -2.80 16.96 12.24
C THR A 86 -1.88 18.08 11.75
N CYS A 87 -1.89 18.42 10.45
CA CYS A 87 -0.98 19.38 9.85
C CYS A 87 -1.73 20.64 9.36
N ALA A 88 -1.19 21.82 9.66
CA ALA A 88 -1.82 23.08 9.24
C ALA A 88 -1.69 23.35 7.72
N SER A 89 -0.68 22.76 7.07
CA SER A 89 -0.44 22.87 5.63
C SER A 89 -0.25 21.49 5.00
N PRO A 90 -0.59 21.33 3.71
CA PRO A 90 -0.32 20.09 2.98
C PRO A 90 1.17 19.76 2.98
N ILE A 91 1.49 18.48 3.15
CA ILE A 91 2.84 17.94 3.00
C ILE A 91 3.05 17.65 1.52
N ALA A 92 4.13 18.17 0.93
CA ALA A 92 4.50 17.91 -0.45
C ALA A 92 5.56 16.80 -0.52
N PHE A 93 5.48 15.96 -1.54
CA PHE A 93 6.41 14.88 -1.83
C PHE A 93 6.97 15.07 -3.24
N GLU A 94 8.29 15.02 -3.38
CA GLU A 94 8.98 15.20 -4.66
C GLU A 94 9.27 13.84 -5.33
N ASP A 95 9.50 12.81 -4.53
CA ASP A 95 9.77 11.44 -4.95
C ASP A 95 9.14 10.41 -3.98
N LEU A 96 9.28 9.13 -4.30
CA LEU A 96 8.79 8.03 -3.47
C LEU A 96 9.53 7.90 -2.12
N ASP A 97 10.82 8.28 -2.09
CA ASP A 97 11.68 8.19 -0.90
C ASP A 97 11.31 9.24 0.15
N ASP A 98 10.60 10.30 -0.23
CA ASP A 98 10.01 11.27 0.68
C ASP A 98 8.92 10.65 1.59
N LEU A 99 8.36 9.49 1.22
CA LEU A 99 7.45 8.71 2.07
C LEU A 99 8.19 7.88 3.14
N HIS A 100 9.52 7.84 3.11
CA HIS A 100 10.31 7.11 4.10
C HIS A 100 10.28 7.81 5.49
N PRO A 101 10.22 7.06 6.61
CA PRO A 101 10.13 7.64 7.96
C PRO A 101 11.23 8.66 8.28
N ASP A 102 12.48 8.42 7.88
CA ASP A 102 13.57 9.39 8.07
C ASP A 102 13.34 10.69 7.31
N THR A 103 12.75 10.62 6.11
CA THR A 103 12.46 11.81 5.32
C THR A 103 11.25 12.56 5.88
N LEU A 104 10.22 11.85 6.33
CA LEU A 104 9.08 12.42 7.04
C LEU A 104 9.52 13.15 8.32
N TYR A 105 10.36 12.52 9.14
CA TYR A 105 10.90 13.13 10.36
C TYR A 105 11.73 14.39 10.06
N ARG A 106 12.45 14.42 8.92
CA ARG A 106 13.27 15.56 8.51
C ARG A 106 12.48 16.69 7.84
N ARG A 107 11.46 16.40 7.04
CA ARG A 107 10.77 17.41 6.21
C ARG A 107 9.49 17.92 6.82
N VAL A 108 8.74 17.10 7.57
CA VAL A 108 7.42 17.49 8.07
C VAL A 108 7.55 18.52 9.21
N PRO A 109 6.86 19.69 9.13
CA PRO A 109 6.95 20.75 10.13
C PRO A 109 6.63 20.31 11.56
N LEU A 110 5.77 19.30 11.72
CA LEU A 110 5.41 18.69 13.01
C LEU A 110 6.63 18.30 13.85
N PHE A 111 7.70 17.81 13.20
CA PHE A 111 8.90 17.33 13.89
C PHE A 111 9.99 18.40 14.06
N HIS A 112 9.80 19.62 13.54
CA HIS A 112 10.80 20.69 13.63
C HIS A 112 11.16 20.98 15.09
N ARG A 113 10.15 21.18 15.95
CA ARG A 113 10.37 21.49 17.36
C ARG A 113 11.06 20.35 18.11
N LEU A 114 10.73 19.10 17.79
CA LEU A 114 11.37 17.93 18.41
C LEU A 114 12.85 17.86 18.05
N ARG A 115 13.20 18.08 16.78
CA ARG A 115 14.59 18.11 16.32
C ARG A 115 15.39 19.27 16.93
N GLU A 116 14.79 20.44 17.06
CA GLU A 116 15.40 21.58 17.75
C GLU A 116 15.73 21.24 19.21
N LEU A 117 14.79 20.65 19.94
CA LEU A 117 14.99 20.26 21.33
C LEU A 117 16.08 19.19 21.48
N THR A 118 16.10 18.19 20.59
CA THR A 118 17.18 17.19 20.56
C THR A 118 18.55 17.84 20.32
N ALA A 119 18.64 18.79 19.39
CA ALA A 119 19.88 19.53 19.13
C ALA A 119 20.31 20.41 20.33
N GLN A 120 19.35 21.02 21.04
CA GLN A 120 19.60 21.83 22.22
C GLN A 120 20.04 21.00 23.43
N LEU A 121 19.52 19.78 23.61
CA LEU A 121 19.96 18.86 24.65
C LEU A 121 21.40 18.39 24.45
N ASN A 122 21.85 18.28 23.19
CA ASN A 122 23.24 17.95 22.85
C ASN A 122 24.20 19.14 23.04
N ASN A 123 23.69 20.34 23.29
CA ASN A 123 24.49 21.54 23.53
C ASN A 123 24.53 21.89 25.04
N PRO A 124 25.69 21.82 25.70
CA PRO A 124 25.81 22.12 27.13
C PRO A 124 25.28 23.50 27.57
N ALA A 125 25.33 24.50 26.68
CA ALA A 125 24.87 25.86 26.99
C ALA A 125 23.34 26.01 26.95
N GLN A 126 22.66 25.17 26.16
CA GLN A 126 21.21 25.24 25.94
C GLN A 126 20.44 24.14 26.70
N PHE A 127 21.17 23.19 27.29
CA PHE A 127 20.62 22.05 28.02
C PHE A 127 19.57 22.44 29.08
N ALA A 128 19.87 23.43 29.92
CA ALA A 128 18.96 23.81 31.01
C ALA A 128 17.61 24.37 30.51
N GLN A 129 17.62 25.08 29.38
CA GLN A 129 16.42 25.65 28.78
C GLN A 129 15.59 24.55 28.09
N ALA A 130 16.24 23.68 27.30
CA ALA A 130 15.57 22.55 26.66
C ALA A 130 14.98 21.56 27.68
N ALA A 131 15.71 21.28 28.77
CA ALA A 131 15.22 20.42 29.85
C ALA A 131 13.98 21.02 30.54
N ALA A 132 13.95 22.33 30.77
CA ALA A 132 12.79 23.01 31.35
C ALA A 132 11.57 22.97 30.40
N ASP A 133 11.79 23.17 29.11
CA ASP A 133 10.74 23.09 28.09
C ASP A 133 10.13 21.67 28.03
N ILE A 134 10.96 20.63 28.01
CA ILE A 134 10.49 19.23 28.01
C ILE A 134 9.73 18.91 29.30
N GLN A 135 10.25 19.36 30.44
CA GLN A 135 9.59 19.16 31.73
C GLN A 135 8.21 19.83 31.77
N SER A 136 8.06 21.00 31.14
CA SER A 136 6.77 21.68 31.04
C SER A 136 5.72 20.87 30.27
N TRP A 137 6.14 20.02 29.34
CA TRP A 137 5.22 19.13 28.59
C TRP A 137 4.82 17.91 29.42
N THR A 138 5.73 17.40 30.25
CA THR A 138 5.47 16.25 31.14
C THR A 138 4.63 16.59 32.38
N VAL A 139 4.44 17.86 32.74
CA VAL A 139 3.66 18.27 33.93
C VAL A 139 2.13 18.22 33.70
N THR A 140 1.66 17.77 32.53
CA THR A 140 0.22 17.48 32.30
C THR A 140 -0.12 16.01 32.52
N GLU A 141 0.38 15.40 33.59
CA GLU A 141 -0.22 14.21 34.21
C GLU A 141 -0.16 14.42 35.73
N ALA A 142 -1.28 14.83 36.32
CA ALA A 142 -1.40 15.01 37.75
C ALA A 142 -1.38 13.65 38.46
N PRO A 143 -0.45 13.39 39.39
CA PRO A 143 -0.54 12.24 40.26
C PRO A 143 -1.68 12.48 41.26
N GLN A 144 -2.64 11.55 41.31
CA GLN A 144 -3.62 11.50 42.39
C GLN A 144 -2.89 11.32 43.73
N GLN A 145 -3.10 12.29 44.62
CA GLN A 145 -2.60 12.30 45.98
C GLN A 145 -3.20 11.14 46.78
N VAL A 146 -2.35 10.33 47.40
CA VAL A 146 -2.71 9.57 48.60
C VAL A 146 -1.82 10.08 49.74
N THR A 147 -2.37 11.03 50.49
CA THR A 147 -2.00 11.32 51.88
C THR A 147 -2.19 10.07 52.73
N GLY A 148 -1.36 9.64 53.68
CA GLY A 148 -0.17 10.15 54.35
C GLY A 148 -0.10 9.43 55.72
N MET A 149 1.07 9.30 56.34
CA MET A 149 1.22 9.34 57.80
C MET A 149 2.68 9.59 58.20
N ALA A 150 2.88 10.61 59.05
CA ALA A 150 4.11 11.10 59.66
C ALA A 150 4.59 10.16 60.82
N ILE A 151 5.72 10.28 61.53
CA ILE A 151 6.38 11.41 62.24
C ILE A 151 7.84 10.96 62.67
N PRO A 152 8.66 11.72 63.46
CA PRO A 152 9.69 12.75 63.12
C PRO A 152 11.16 12.44 63.53
N GLU A 153 12.05 13.38 63.19
CA GLU A 153 13.48 13.49 63.53
C GLU A 153 13.83 13.85 65.00
N GLY A 154 15.07 13.53 65.41
CA GLY A 154 15.82 14.32 66.39
C GLY A 154 17.11 13.68 66.96
N LEU A 155 18.22 14.46 66.90
CA LEU A 155 19.19 14.69 68.02
C LEU A 155 20.50 13.86 68.12
N PHE A 156 21.67 14.45 67.82
CA PHE A 156 22.76 14.84 68.77
C PHE A 156 24.10 15.22 68.09
N ASP A 157 24.95 15.88 68.88
CA ASP A 157 26.00 16.86 68.57
C ASP A 157 27.44 16.32 68.85
N ARG A 158 28.40 16.55 67.92
CA ARG A 158 29.88 16.77 68.06
C ARG A 158 30.80 15.73 68.81
N PRO A 159 32.15 15.92 68.89
CA PRO A 159 33.19 15.73 67.85
C PRO A 159 34.46 14.94 68.37
N ALA A 160 35.48 14.63 67.53
CA ALA A 160 36.87 14.39 68.01
C ALA A 160 37.93 14.41 66.89
N ALA A 161 39.14 14.87 67.24
CA ALA A 161 40.28 15.24 66.42
C ALA A 161 41.36 14.14 66.25
N LYS A 162 42.28 14.30 65.27
CA LYS A 162 43.75 14.36 65.50
C LYS A 162 44.60 14.61 64.24
N GLU A 163 45.72 15.27 64.49
CA GLU A 163 46.72 15.88 63.60
C GLU A 163 47.69 14.89 62.90
N ALA A 164 48.31 15.29 61.77
CA ALA A 164 49.74 15.68 61.69
C ALA A 164 50.41 15.42 60.31
N ASN A 165 50.80 16.53 59.66
CA ASN A 165 52.13 16.85 59.08
C ASN A 165 52.82 15.91 58.05
N ARG A 166 53.10 16.41 56.83
CA ARG A 166 54.44 16.80 56.32
C ARG A 166 54.42 17.13 54.81
N ARG A 167 55.17 18.19 54.45
CA ARG A 167 55.57 18.58 53.08
C ARG A 167 56.51 17.55 52.45
N GLY A 168 56.43 17.39 51.13
CA GLY A 168 57.46 16.77 50.30
C GLY A 168 57.04 16.70 48.83
N GLU A 169 57.80 17.38 47.97
CA GLU A 169 57.59 17.52 46.52
C GLU A 169 57.60 16.17 45.78
N ALA A 170 56.59 15.97 44.94
CA ALA A 170 56.75 15.32 43.65
C ALA A 170 55.70 15.98 42.74
N GLN A 171 56.15 16.79 41.76
CA GLN A 171 55.28 17.23 40.68
C GLN A 171 54.72 15.98 40.01
N ASP A 172 53.42 15.79 40.17
CA ASP A 172 52.71 14.58 39.81
C ASP A 172 52.70 14.46 38.27
N VAL A 173 53.19 13.33 37.76
CA VAL A 173 53.07 12.97 36.34
C VAL A 173 51.58 13.00 35.93
N ASN A 174 50.65 12.81 36.87
CA ASN A 174 49.22 12.98 36.65
C ASN A 174 48.79 14.43 36.37
N ASP A 175 49.47 15.45 36.88
CA ASP A 175 49.12 16.85 36.61
C ASP A 175 49.54 17.27 35.19
N PHE A 176 50.65 16.72 34.69
CA PHE A 176 51.10 16.90 33.31
C PHE A 176 50.22 16.14 32.31
N ILE A 177 49.78 14.92 32.64
CA ILE A 177 48.80 14.17 31.83
C ILE A 177 47.44 14.91 31.81
N ARG A 178 46.99 15.47 32.94
CA ARG A 178 45.76 16.28 32.99
C ARG A 178 45.86 17.56 32.16
N GLN A 179 47.01 18.23 32.10
CA GLN A 179 47.21 19.43 31.28
C GLN A 179 47.23 19.17 29.77
N ILE A 180 47.70 18.00 29.34
CA ILE A 180 47.74 17.61 27.92
C ILE A 180 46.37 17.10 27.44
N VAL A 181 45.61 16.45 28.33
CA VAL A 181 44.30 15.84 27.98
C VAL A 181 43.13 16.79 28.24
N ALA A 182 43.27 17.81 29.11
CA ALA A 182 42.22 18.79 29.42
C ALA A 182 41.58 19.53 28.22
N PRO A 183 42.29 19.85 27.12
CA PRO A 183 41.65 20.41 25.92
C PRO A 183 40.82 19.39 25.12
N PHE A 184 40.92 18.09 25.43
CA PHE A 184 40.29 16.98 24.71
C PHE A 184 39.32 16.15 25.58
N VAL A 185 39.04 16.56 26.82
CA VAL A 185 37.98 15.96 27.62
C VAL A 185 36.66 16.59 27.22
N GLU A 186 35.89 15.89 26.40
CA GLU A 186 34.48 16.22 26.17
C GLU A 186 33.77 16.32 27.53
N PRO A 187 32.94 17.36 27.77
CA PRO A 187 32.19 17.48 29.00
C PRO A 187 31.37 16.20 29.19
N LYS A 188 31.52 15.54 30.35
CA LYS A 188 30.67 14.39 30.71
C LYS A 188 29.20 14.82 30.56
N SER A 189 28.51 14.24 29.59
CA SER A 189 27.07 14.42 29.40
C SER A 189 26.35 14.13 30.72
N ASP A 190 25.49 15.05 31.14
CA ASP A 190 24.65 14.89 32.34
C ASP A 190 23.79 13.63 32.17
N PRO A 191 23.71 12.71 33.16
CA PRO A 191 22.87 11.51 33.06
C PRO A 191 21.41 11.79 32.67
N ARG A 192 20.89 12.97 33.03
CA ARG A 192 19.54 13.42 32.67
C ARG A 192 19.38 13.69 31.17
N ALA A 193 20.46 13.97 30.46
CA ALA A 193 20.42 14.21 29.01
C ALA A 193 19.99 12.95 28.25
N ALA A 194 20.47 11.78 28.68
CA ALA A 194 20.08 10.50 28.09
C ALA A 194 18.59 10.22 28.31
N GLU A 195 18.08 10.45 29.53
CA GLU A 195 16.66 10.23 29.86
C GLU A 195 15.72 11.19 29.10
N LEU A 196 16.10 12.47 28.99
CA LEU A 196 15.32 13.47 28.24
C LEU A 196 15.35 13.19 26.73
N THR A 197 16.48 12.75 26.19
CA THR A 197 16.61 12.36 24.78
C THR A 197 15.73 11.15 24.50
N ALA A 198 15.78 10.11 25.33
CA ALA A 198 14.92 8.94 25.19
C ALA A 198 13.41 9.31 25.27
N THR A 199 13.07 10.30 26.10
CA THR A 199 11.69 10.82 26.17
C THR A 199 11.28 11.50 24.87
N LEU A 200 12.13 12.35 24.29
CA LEU A 200 11.88 13.00 23.00
C LEU A 200 11.77 11.98 21.86
N GLU A 201 12.67 10.98 21.83
CA GLU A 201 12.64 9.91 20.83
C GLU A 201 11.33 9.12 20.91
N ARG A 202 10.84 8.80 22.12
CA ARG A 202 9.54 8.14 22.29
C ARG A 202 8.39 8.99 21.79
N VAL A 203 8.41 10.30 22.04
CA VAL A 203 7.39 11.24 21.52
C VAL A 203 7.46 11.32 19.99
N ALA A 204 8.66 11.42 19.43
CA ALA A 204 8.89 11.43 17.99
C ALA A 204 8.41 10.13 17.33
N ALA A 205 8.74 8.97 17.91
CA ALA A 205 8.30 7.66 17.45
C ALA A 205 6.77 7.56 17.43
N ASN A 206 6.09 7.98 18.50
CA ASN A 206 4.63 7.94 18.56
C ASN A 206 3.99 8.88 17.53
N ALA A 207 4.52 10.10 17.37
CA ALA A 207 4.01 11.05 16.39
C ALA A 207 4.23 10.57 14.94
N LEU A 208 5.40 9.98 14.65
CA LEU A 208 5.73 9.40 13.34
C LEU A 208 4.84 8.19 13.03
N ARG A 209 4.64 7.30 13.99
CA ARG A 209 3.70 6.17 13.88
C ARG A 209 2.29 6.65 13.55
N ASN A 210 1.77 7.63 14.29
CA ASN A 210 0.44 8.17 14.05
C ASN A 210 0.30 8.82 12.67
N LEU A 211 1.34 9.49 12.19
CA LEU A 211 1.37 10.06 10.85
C LEU A 211 1.33 8.96 9.78
N MET A 212 2.17 7.94 9.93
CA MET A 212 2.28 6.84 8.97
C MET A 212 1.04 5.95 8.93
N HIS A 213 0.32 5.83 10.05
CA HIS A 213 -0.93 5.06 10.13
C HIS A 213 -2.18 5.92 9.84
N ALA A 214 -2.02 7.19 9.46
CA ALA A 214 -3.14 8.00 9.00
C ALA A 214 -3.69 7.42 7.69
N GLY A 215 -5.00 7.23 7.60
CA GLY A 215 -5.62 6.54 6.46
C GLY A 215 -5.29 7.15 5.09
N ASP A 216 -5.28 8.48 4.99
CA ASP A 216 -4.91 9.17 3.74
C ASP A 216 -3.42 8.98 3.39
N PHE A 217 -2.54 8.93 4.38
CA PHE A 217 -1.10 8.67 4.16
C PHE A 217 -0.89 7.22 3.70
N GLN A 218 -1.49 6.24 4.39
CA GLN A 218 -1.38 4.83 4.02
C GLN A 218 -1.92 4.57 2.62
N ARG A 219 -3.07 5.17 2.25
CA ARG A 219 -3.61 5.07 0.89
C ARG A 219 -2.64 5.62 -0.15
N LEU A 220 -2.13 6.84 0.05
CA LEU A 220 -1.17 7.44 -0.89
C LEU A 220 0.10 6.58 -1.02
N GLU A 221 0.67 6.12 0.09
CA GLU A 221 1.85 5.25 0.09
C GLU A 221 1.55 3.90 -0.58
N ALA A 222 0.39 3.30 -0.30
CA ALA A 222 -0.02 2.03 -0.88
C ALA A 222 -0.18 2.13 -2.42
N ASN A 223 -0.78 3.22 -2.90
CA ASN A 223 -1.00 3.46 -4.33
C ASN A 223 0.33 3.53 -5.07
N TRP A 224 1.22 4.40 -4.60
CA TRP A 224 2.52 4.59 -5.23
C TRP A 224 3.43 3.37 -5.13
N ARG A 225 3.39 2.64 -4.01
CA ARG A 225 4.15 1.38 -3.88
C ARG A 225 3.57 0.27 -4.75
N SER A 226 2.25 0.21 -4.95
CA SER A 226 1.63 -0.75 -5.87
C SER A 226 2.00 -0.47 -7.32
N VAL A 227 2.02 0.80 -7.72
CA VAL A 227 2.54 1.23 -9.03
C VAL A 227 4.03 0.90 -9.15
N ASN A 228 4.83 1.17 -8.12
CA ASN A 228 6.25 0.83 -8.10
C ASN A 228 6.49 -0.68 -8.24
N LEU A 229 5.65 -1.50 -7.60
CA LEU A 229 5.68 -2.95 -7.72
C LEU A 229 5.43 -3.40 -9.16
N LEU A 230 4.42 -2.82 -9.83
CA LEU A 230 4.09 -3.13 -11.23
C LEU A 230 5.23 -2.78 -12.18
N VAL A 231 5.71 -1.53 -12.17
CA VAL A 231 6.75 -1.08 -13.11
C VAL A 231 8.09 -1.79 -12.91
N ARG A 232 8.33 -2.36 -11.72
CA ARG A 232 9.54 -3.15 -11.43
C ARG A 232 9.41 -4.62 -11.80
N ARG A 233 8.19 -5.14 -11.93
CA ARG A 233 7.93 -6.58 -12.13
C ARG A 233 7.31 -6.91 -13.49
N LEU A 234 6.92 -5.90 -14.25
CA LEU A 234 6.46 -6.02 -15.63
C LEU A 234 7.49 -5.40 -16.59
N GLU A 235 7.77 -6.12 -17.66
CA GLU A 235 8.60 -5.70 -18.78
C GLU A 235 7.79 -4.81 -19.74
N THR A 236 7.60 -3.55 -19.33
CA THR A 236 6.90 -2.56 -20.16
C THR A 236 7.67 -2.25 -21.45
N GLY A 237 6.97 -2.09 -22.57
CA GLY A 237 7.59 -1.81 -23.85
C GLY A 237 6.58 -1.53 -24.95
N LYS A 238 6.81 -2.09 -26.15
CA LYS A 238 5.87 -1.93 -27.27
C LYS A 238 4.57 -2.70 -27.07
N ASN A 239 4.66 -3.86 -26.43
CA ASN A 239 3.55 -4.82 -26.31
C ASN A 239 2.77 -4.67 -25.02
N LEU A 240 3.35 -4.11 -23.96
CA LEU A 240 2.68 -3.89 -22.68
C LEU A 240 2.98 -2.47 -22.20
N LYS A 241 1.93 -1.69 -21.92
CA LYS A 241 2.04 -0.32 -21.41
C LYS A 241 1.12 -0.09 -20.24
N LEU A 242 1.61 0.68 -19.26
CA LEU A 242 0.86 1.10 -18.08
C LEU A 242 0.60 2.59 -18.15
N PHE A 243 -0.59 3.01 -17.75
CA PHE A 243 -1.00 4.41 -17.73
C PHE A 243 -1.64 4.75 -16.39
N LEU A 244 -1.45 5.98 -15.93
CA LEU A 244 -2.13 6.51 -14.74
C LEU A 244 -3.17 7.56 -15.14
N LEU A 245 -4.34 7.48 -14.51
CA LEU A 245 -5.34 8.54 -14.44
C LEU A 245 -5.53 8.91 -12.96
N ASP A 246 -5.05 10.10 -12.61
CA ASP A 246 -5.22 10.67 -11.26
C ASP A 246 -6.69 11.07 -11.06
N VAL A 247 -7.44 10.32 -10.27
CA VAL A 247 -8.87 10.53 -10.00
C VAL A 247 -9.21 10.06 -8.58
N SER A 248 -9.87 10.92 -7.80
CA SER A 248 -10.26 10.56 -6.44
C SER A 248 -11.44 9.59 -6.42
N GLU A 249 -11.62 8.87 -5.32
CA GLU A 249 -12.78 8.00 -5.12
C GLU A 249 -14.09 8.79 -5.21
N GLU A 250 -14.12 10.00 -4.65
CA GLU A 250 -15.28 10.89 -4.71
C GLU A 250 -15.59 11.33 -6.14
N GLU A 251 -14.56 11.62 -6.96
CA GLU A 251 -14.75 11.97 -8.38
C GLU A 251 -15.30 10.78 -9.17
N LEU A 252 -14.75 9.57 -8.97
CA LEU A 252 -15.26 8.33 -9.61
C LEU A 252 -16.73 8.10 -9.25
N ARG A 253 -17.07 8.19 -7.96
CA ARG A 253 -18.45 7.99 -7.49
C ARG A 253 -19.40 9.05 -8.02
N ALA A 254 -18.97 10.31 -8.05
CA ALA A 254 -19.77 11.41 -8.58
C ALA A 254 -20.03 11.25 -10.08
N ASP A 255 -19.03 10.83 -10.87
CA ASP A 255 -19.15 10.66 -12.33
C ASP A 255 -20.19 9.58 -12.66
N PHE A 256 -20.08 8.39 -12.05
CA PHE A 256 -21.03 7.30 -12.28
C PHE A 256 -22.42 7.53 -11.69
N SER A 257 -22.54 8.45 -10.73
CA SER A 257 -23.83 8.83 -10.13
C SER A 257 -24.55 9.93 -10.90
N ALA A 258 -23.86 10.65 -11.79
CA ALA A 258 -24.42 11.80 -12.49
C ALA A 258 -25.50 11.43 -13.53
N SER A 259 -25.38 10.27 -14.16
CA SER A 259 -26.27 9.79 -15.22
C SER A 259 -26.41 8.26 -15.13
N ASP A 260 -27.56 7.72 -15.54
CA ASP A 260 -27.74 6.28 -15.73
C ASP A 260 -27.14 5.79 -17.06
N ASP A 261 -26.94 6.70 -18.01
CA ASP A 261 -26.25 6.44 -19.27
C ASP A 261 -24.75 6.70 -19.11
N ILE A 262 -23.95 5.63 -19.15
CA ILE A 262 -22.49 5.69 -19.00
C ILE A 262 -21.81 6.49 -20.12
N THR A 263 -22.44 6.63 -21.29
CA THR A 263 -21.84 7.39 -22.41
C THR A 263 -21.76 8.90 -22.12
N GLN A 264 -22.53 9.37 -21.14
CA GLN A 264 -22.49 10.76 -20.65
C GLN A 264 -21.42 10.99 -19.57
N ALA A 265 -20.81 9.93 -19.03
CA ALA A 265 -19.79 10.04 -17.99
C ALA A 265 -18.50 10.67 -18.55
N ALA A 266 -17.84 11.50 -17.75
CA ALA A 266 -16.58 12.12 -18.14
C ALA A 266 -15.49 11.07 -18.38
N LEU A 267 -15.47 10.00 -17.59
CA LEU A 267 -14.57 8.86 -17.78
C LEU A 267 -14.81 8.13 -19.11
N TYR A 268 -16.06 8.01 -19.55
CA TYR A 268 -16.36 7.43 -20.86
C TYR A 268 -15.77 8.28 -22.00
N GLN A 269 -15.95 9.60 -21.92
CA GLN A 269 -15.38 10.52 -22.90
C GLN A 269 -13.85 10.41 -22.93
N ARG A 270 -13.24 10.31 -21.74
CA ARG A 270 -11.78 10.27 -21.62
C ARG A 270 -11.17 8.95 -22.08
N LEU A 271 -11.72 7.83 -21.65
CA LEU A 271 -11.13 6.50 -21.82
C LEU A 271 -11.58 5.82 -23.11
N ILE A 272 -12.79 6.10 -23.60
CA ILE A 272 -13.36 5.39 -24.75
C ILE A 272 -13.44 6.32 -25.95
N SER A 273 -14.19 7.43 -25.84
CA SER A 273 -14.45 8.30 -27.01
C SER A 273 -13.16 8.88 -27.62
N SER A 274 -12.18 9.19 -26.77
CA SER A 274 -10.85 9.69 -27.19
C SER A 274 -10.04 8.66 -28.01
N PHE A 275 -10.41 7.38 -27.98
CA PHE A 275 -9.69 6.26 -28.60
C PHE A 275 -10.48 5.58 -29.73
N GLN A 276 -11.62 6.14 -30.16
CA GLN A 276 -12.43 5.59 -31.28
C GLN A 276 -11.88 5.92 -32.68
N MET A 277 -10.67 6.49 -32.78
CA MET A 277 -10.04 6.81 -34.06
C MET A 277 -9.33 5.59 -34.65
N PRO A 278 -9.42 5.32 -35.96
CA PRO A 278 -8.68 4.23 -36.59
C PRO A 278 -7.18 4.29 -36.29
N GLY A 279 -6.61 3.19 -35.80
CA GLY A 279 -5.20 3.09 -35.42
C GLY A 279 -4.88 3.51 -33.98
N ALA A 280 -5.86 3.96 -33.20
CA ALA A 280 -5.72 4.04 -31.75
C ALA A 280 -5.70 2.62 -31.16
N THR A 281 -4.88 2.42 -30.14
CA THR A 281 -4.86 1.16 -29.39
C THR A 281 -5.91 1.23 -28.27
N PRO A 282 -6.84 0.27 -28.18
CA PRO A 282 -7.83 0.22 -27.10
C PRO A 282 -7.19 -0.12 -25.75
N TRP A 283 -7.97 0.00 -24.68
CA TRP A 283 -7.59 -0.49 -23.37
C TRP A 283 -7.83 -1.99 -23.28
N SER A 284 -6.95 -2.67 -22.56
CA SER A 284 -7.10 -4.10 -22.26
C SER A 284 -7.61 -4.31 -20.84
N VAL A 285 -7.10 -3.51 -19.91
CA VAL A 285 -7.42 -3.61 -18.47
C VAL A 285 -7.62 -2.22 -17.89
N LEU A 286 -8.75 -2.01 -17.23
CA LEU A 286 -9.09 -0.84 -16.44
C LEU A 286 -8.96 -1.21 -14.96
N VAL A 287 -8.09 -0.57 -14.21
CA VAL A 287 -7.88 -0.85 -12.78
C VAL A 287 -8.40 0.33 -11.97
N SER A 288 -9.28 0.07 -11.01
CA SER A 288 -9.76 1.07 -10.05
C SER A 288 -9.15 0.81 -8.67
N ASP A 289 -8.56 1.83 -8.08
CA ASP A 289 -7.97 1.78 -6.74
C ASP A 289 -9.02 1.86 -5.61
N VAL A 290 -10.31 1.91 -5.93
CA VAL A 290 -11.37 1.89 -4.93
C VAL A 290 -11.57 0.49 -4.35
N THR A 291 -11.98 0.43 -3.09
CA THR A 291 -12.44 -0.81 -2.44
C THR A 291 -13.95 -0.78 -2.27
N LEU A 292 -14.64 -1.70 -2.92
CA LEU A 292 -16.08 -1.89 -2.79
C LEU A 292 -16.40 -2.48 -1.41
N THR A 293 -17.48 -2.04 -0.80
CA THR A 293 -18.01 -2.54 0.46
C THR A 293 -19.47 -2.99 0.27
N ASP A 294 -20.18 -3.30 1.36
CA ASP A 294 -21.60 -3.67 1.33
C ASP A 294 -22.56 -2.45 1.30
N GLU A 295 -22.11 -1.33 0.74
CA GLU A 295 -22.90 -0.11 0.58
C GLU A 295 -23.59 -0.03 -0.77
N VAL A 296 -24.83 0.48 -0.80
CA VAL A 296 -25.63 0.59 -2.03
C VAL A 296 -24.93 1.44 -3.10
N ALA A 297 -24.16 2.46 -2.70
CA ALA A 297 -23.38 3.29 -3.61
C ALA A 297 -22.28 2.49 -4.36
N ASP A 298 -21.76 1.42 -3.75
CA ASP A 298 -20.71 0.57 -4.34
C ASP A 298 -21.23 -0.28 -5.49
N VAL A 299 -22.52 -0.64 -5.48
CA VAL A 299 -23.13 -1.34 -6.62
C VAL A 299 -23.10 -0.46 -7.87
N ARG A 300 -23.36 0.84 -7.72
CA ARG A 300 -23.35 1.77 -8.86
C ARG A 300 -21.94 2.01 -9.39
N LEU A 301 -20.94 2.06 -8.50
CA LEU A 301 -19.53 2.11 -8.88
C LEU A 301 -19.13 0.84 -9.66
N ALA A 302 -19.48 -0.34 -9.14
CA ALA A 302 -19.22 -1.61 -9.83
C ALA A 302 -19.90 -1.69 -11.20
N ALA A 303 -21.18 -1.30 -11.28
CA ALA A 303 -21.92 -1.25 -12.55
C ALA A 303 -21.29 -0.28 -13.55
N GLY A 304 -20.86 0.90 -13.10
CA GLY A 304 -20.18 1.89 -13.95
C GLY A 304 -18.84 1.37 -14.50
N LEU A 305 -18.03 0.72 -13.65
CA LEU A 305 -16.76 0.11 -14.07
C LEU A 305 -16.97 -1.04 -15.06
N SER A 306 -17.93 -1.92 -14.78
CA SER A 306 -18.33 -3.01 -15.69
C SER A 306 -18.79 -2.46 -17.05
N ALA A 307 -19.64 -1.43 -17.06
CA ALA A 307 -20.10 -0.81 -18.30
C ALA A 307 -18.95 -0.16 -19.08
N LEU A 308 -18.04 0.57 -18.42
CA LEU A 308 -16.85 1.13 -19.08
C LEU A 308 -15.99 0.03 -19.71
N ALA A 309 -15.79 -1.08 -19.01
CA ALA A 309 -15.01 -2.21 -19.51
C ALA A 309 -15.65 -2.81 -20.77
N VAL A 310 -16.97 -3.01 -20.78
CA VAL A 310 -17.71 -3.49 -21.96
C VAL A 310 -17.55 -2.54 -23.16
N TYR A 311 -17.68 -1.23 -22.96
CA TYR A 311 -17.51 -0.26 -24.06
C TYR A 311 -16.05 -0.14 -24.55
N ALA A 312 -15.08 -0.47 -23.71
CA ALA A 312 -13.66 -0.47 -24.05
C ALA A 312 -13.19 -1.80 -24.64
N ASP A 313 -14.04 -2.84 -24.67
CA ASP A 313 -13.65 -4.22 -24.99
C ASP A 313 -12.52 -4.72 -24.08
N ALA A 314 -12.64 -4.40 -22.79
CA ALA A 314 -11.62 -4.54 -21.77
C ALA A 314 -12.14 -5.26 -20.53
N ILE A 315 -11.25 -5.47 -19.56
CA ILE A 315 -11.60 -5.98 -18.24
C ILE A 315 -11.44 -4.88 -17.20
N ALA A 316 -12.43 -4.69 -16.32
CA ALA A 316 -12.29 -3.89 -15.12
C ALA A 316 -11.83 -4.73 -13.92
N LEU A 317 -10.85 -4.21 -13.18
CA LEU A 317 -10.36 -4.76 -11.92
C LEU A 317 -10.63 -3.77 -10.79
N VAL A 318 -11.15 -4.25 -9.67
CA VAL A 318 -11.40 -3.44 -8.46
C VAL A 318 -11.22 -4.32 -7.22
N SER A 319 -10.96 -3.74 -6.04
CA SER A 319 -10.96 -4.50 -4.79
C SER A 319 -12.34 -4.57 -4.17
N GLY A 320 -12.60 -5.63 -3.41
CA GLY A 320 -13.78 -5.77 -2.57
C GLY A 320 -13.41 -6.09 -1.13
N HIS A 321 -14.13 -5.48 -0.21
CA HIS A 321 -14.06 -5.76 1.21
C HIS A 321 -14.88 -7.02 1.53
N GLU A 322 -14.37 -7.84 2.44
CA GLU A 322 -15.01 -9.05 2.94
C GLU A 322 -16.42 -8.85 3.53
N ARG A 323 -16.81 -7.61 3.83
CA ARG A 323 -18.17 -7.24 4.25
C ARG A 323 -19.23 -7.63 3.23
N ILE A 324 -18.88 -7.63 1.94
CA ILE A 324 -19.75 -8.10 0.86
C ILE A 324 -20.14 -9.57 1.06
N ALA A 325 -19.25 -10.37 1.66
CA ALA A 325 -19.47 -11.79 1.94
C ALA A 325 -20.08 -12.06 3.33
N GLY A 326 -20.39 -11.02 4.12
CA GLY A 326 -20.89 -11.16 5.49
C GLY A 326 -19.80 -11.34 6.55
N CYS A 327 -18.55 -11.00 6.24
CA CYS A 327 -17.45 -10.96 7.20
C CYS A 327 -17.10 -9.51 7.57
N ALA A 328 -17.06 -9.18 8.86
CA ALA A 328 -16.69 -7.83 9.29
C ALA A 328 -15.18 -7.54 9.13
N SER A 329 -14.35 -8.55 9.43
CA SER A 329 -12.90 -8.49 9.25
C SER A 329 -12.33 -9.90 9.15
N LEU A 330 -11.70 -10.24 8.03
CA LEU A 330 -11.05 -11.54 7.84
C LEU A 330 -9.95 -11.77 8.87
N ALA A 331 -9.23 -10.71 9.25
CA ALA A 331 -8.17 -10.76 10.25
C ALA A 331 -8.67 -11.14 11.66
N GLN A 332 -9.93 -10.83 11.98
CA GLN A 332 -10.54 -11.16 13.28
C GLN A 332 -11.32 -12.47 13.23
N THR A 333 -12.07 -12.72 12.16
CA THR A 333 -12.89 -13.93 11.97
C THR A 333 -12.53 -14.64 10.66
N PRO A 334 -11.37 -15.35 10.62
CA PRO A 334 -10.91 -16.02 9.41
C PRO A 334 -11.74 -17.24 9.01
N ASP A 335 -12.44 -17.86 9.97
CA ASP A 335 -13.36 -18.97 9.74
C ASP A 335 -14.74 -18.44 9.31
N VAL A 336 -15.25 -18.97 8.20
CA VAL A 336 -16.56 -18.66 7.65
C VAL A 336 -17.70 -18.97 8.63
N ALA A 337 -17.53 -19.95 9.51
CA ALA A 337 -18.54 -20.30 10.51
C ALA A 337 -18.85 -19.15 11.50
N ASP A 338 -17.88 -18.25 11.70
CA ASP A 338 -17.96 -17.13 12.63
C ASP A 338 -18.40 -15.81 11.95
N TRP A 339 -18.75 -15.86 10.67
CA TRP A 339 -19.21 -14.68 9.92
C TRP A 339 -20.62 -14.27 10.35
N GLN A 340 -20.72 -13.11 10.99
CA GLN A 340 -21.96 -12.57 11.54
C GLN A 340 -22.28 -11.15 11.06
N HIS A 341 -21.52 -10.61 10.11
CA HIS A 341 -21.74 -9.24 9.64
C HIS A 341 -23.06 -9.17 8.85
N PRO A 342 -24.03 -8.34 9.28
CA PRO A 342 -25.29 -8.20 8.58
C PRO A 342 -25.10 -7.40 7.29
N VAL A 343 -25.14 -8.07 6.15
CA VAL A 343 -25.10 -7.43 4.84
C VAL A 343 -26.39 -6.65 4.61
N ASN A 344 -26.26 -5.40 4.13
CA ASN A 344 -27.42 -4.57 3.79
C ASN A 344 -28.33 -5.27 2.76
N ALA A 345 -29.62 -5.44 3.08
CA ALA A 345 -30.55 -6.19 2.23
C ALA A 345 -30.79 -5.54 0.85
N GLN A 346 -30.77 -4.21 0.78
CA GLN A 346 -30.89 -3.50 -0.50
C GLN A 346 -29.61 -3.67 -1.33
N PHE A 347 -28.44 -3.57 -0.70
CA PHE A 347 -27.17 -3.89 -1.35
C PHE A 347 -27.19 -5.31 -1.89
N ALA A 348 -27.49 -6.32 -1.06
CA ALA A 348 -27.48 -7.73 -1.47
C ALA A 348 -28.39 -7.99 -2.68
N LYS A 349 -29.58 -7.39 -2.71
CA LYS A 349 -30.50 -7.49 -3.84
C LYS A 349 -29.92 -6.87 -5.12
N LEU A 350 -29.36 -5.66 -5.02
CA LEU A 350 -28.80 -4.95 -6.17
C LEU A 350 -27.48 -5.58 -6.64
N TRP A 351 -26.66 -6.09 -5.72
CA TRP A 351 -25.45 -6.83 -5.99
C TRP A 351 -25.76 -8.12 -6.76
N GLN A 352 -26.75 -8.90 -6.31
CA GLN A 352 -27.18 -10.09 -7.05
C GLN A 352 -27.73 -9.72 -8.43
N ALA A 353 -28.54 -8.68 -8.54
CA ALA A 353 -29.05 -8.22 -9.83
C ALA A 353 -27.91 -7.83 -10.79
N LEU A 354 -26.88 -7.13 -10.30
CA LEU A 354 -25.69 -6.82 -11.10
C LEU A 354 -24.99 -8.10 -11.56
N ARG A 355 -24.80 -9.08 -10.67
CA ARG A 355 -24.14 -10.37 -11.01
C ARG A 355 -24.92 -11.20 -12.02
N ASP A 356 -26.22 -11.00 -12.13
CA ASP A 356 -27.07 -11.69 -13.12
C ASP A 356 -27.03 -10.99 -14.51
N GLU A 357 -26.50 -9.76 -14.60
CA GLU A 357 -26.35 -9.04 -15.86
C GLU A 357 -25.10 -9.47 -16.64
N PRO A 358 -25.18 -9.64 -17.98
CA PRO A 358 -24.04 -10.05 -18.82
C PRO A 358 -22.83 -9.11 -18.74
N GLN A 359 -23.05 -7.81 -18.52
CA GLN A 359 -21.94 -6.85 -18.40
C GLN A 359 -20.97 -7.18 -17.24
N SER A 360 -21.43 -7.94 -16.24
CA SER A 360 -20.59 -8.37 -15.11
C SER A 360 -19.49 -9.37 -15.49
N ASP A 361 -19.54 -9.92 -16.70
CA ASP A 361 -18.47 -10.76 -17.27
C ASP A 361 -17.16 -9.99 -17.42
N SER A 362 -17.23 -8.66 -17.58
CA SER A 362 -16.07 -7.78 -17.77
C SER A 362 -15.54 -7.17 -16.47
N LEU A 363 -16.00 -7.62 -15.29
CA LEU A 363 -15.56 -7.08 -13.99
C LEU A 363 -15.03 -8.18 -13.08
N LEU A 364 -13.86 -7.96 -12.50
CA LEU A 364 -13.28 -8.82 -11.46
C LEU A 364 -13.09 -8.02 -10.16
N VAL A 365 -13.57 -8.59 -9.05
CA VAL A 365 -13.46 -7.98 -7.71
C VAL A 365 -12.49 -8.79 -6.87
N ALA A 366 -11.29 -8.27 -6.59
CA ALA A 366 -10.25 -8.96 -5.83
C ALA A 366 -10.42 -8.77 -4.32
N ALA A 367 -10.18 -9.83 -3.53
CA ALA A 367 -10.15 -9.75 -2.07
C ALA A 367 -9.23 -10.82 -1.48
N PRO A 368 -8.54 -10.61 -0.35
CA PRO A 368 -8.37 -9.36 0.37
C PRO A 368 -7.23 -8.52 -0.23
N ARG A 369 -6.68 -7.56 0.53
CA ARG A 369 -5.47 -6.81 0.16
C ARG A 369 -4.22 -7.67 0.30
N PHE A 370 -3.07 -7.17 -0.13
CA PHE A 370 -1.77 -7.85 -0.02
C PHE A 370 -0.66 -6.94 0.52
N LEU A 371 0.37 -7.51 1.13
CA LEU A 371 1.40 -6.74 1.85
C LEU A 371 2.40 -6.09 0.86
N LEU A 372 2.59 -4.77 0.97
CA LEU A 372 3.47 -4.01 0.06
C LEU A 372 4.90 -3.81 0.58
N ARG A 373 5.07 -3.66 1.90
CA ARG A 373 6.40 -3.56 2.53
C ARG A 373 6.42 -4.17 3.92
N LEU A 374 7.62 -4.44 4.40
CA LEU A 374 7.84 -4.74 5.81
C LEU A 374 7.60 -3.48 6.67
N PRO A 375 7.07 -3.65 7.89
CA PRO A 375 7.05 -2.57 8.87
C PRO A 375 8.48 -2.17 9.25
N TYR A 376 8.71 -0.87 9.50
CA TYR A 376 10.00 -0.38 9.99
C TYR A 376 10.21 -0.80 11.46
N GLY A 377 11.43 -1.20 11.77
CA GLY A 377 11.78 -1.80 13.05
C GLY A 377 13.22 -2.29 13.08
N ALA A 378 13.80 -2.43 14.27
CA ALA A 378 15.21 -2.77 14.44
C ALA A 378 15.59 -4.14 13.83
N ARG A 379 14.64 -5.08 13.80
CA ARG A 379 14.83 -6.44 13.24
C ARG A 379 14.40 -6.57 11.78
N THR A 380 13.76 -5.55 11.23
CA THR A 380 13.21 -5.56 9.86
C THR A 380 13.91 -4.50 9.02
N ALA A 381 13.35 -3.29 8.97
CA ALA A 381 13.88 -2.15 8.27
C ALA A 381 14.15 -1.02 9.29
N PRO A 382 15.37 -0.92 9.86
CA PRO A 382 15.70 0.15 10.80
C PRO A 382 15.77 1.50 10.08
N ILE A 383 15.51 2.58 10.83
CA ILE A 383 15.67 3.96 10.36
C ILE A 383 16.95 4.56 10.97
N GLU A 384 17.47 5.62 10.36
CA GLU A 384 18.72 6.25 10.81
C GLU A 384 18.51 7.26 11.94
N SER A 385 17.34 7.90 12.00
CA SER A 385 17.11 9.06 12.88
C SER A 385 17.09 8.71 14.37
N PHE A 386 16.41 7.63 14.76
CA PHE A 386 16.28 7.16 16.15
C PHE A 386 15.72 5.72 16.18
N GLY A 387 15.70 5.10 17.36
CA GLY A 387 15.08 3.78 17.54
C GLY A 387 13.57 3.82 17.30
N PHE A 388 13.13 3.38 16.13
CA PHE A 388 11.73 3.39 15.71
C PHE A 388 11.19 1.99 15.47
N GLU A 389 10.04 1.71 16.07
CA GLU A 389 9.21 0.53 15.79
C GLU A 389 7.85 1.02 15.29
N GLU A 390 7.55 0.75 14.02
CA GLU A 390 6.31 1.19 13.38
C GLU A 390 5.10 0.49 14.00
N LEU A 391 5.17 -0.85 14.12
CA LEU A 391 4.11 -1.60 14.78
C LEU A 391 4.21 -1.42 16.30
N GLY A 392 3.09 -1.02 16.92
CA GLY A 392 2.95 -1.00 18.37
C GLY A 392 2.95 -2.41 18.96
N ALA A 393 2.93 -2.51 20.29
CA ALA A 393 2.87 -3.79 21.00
C ALA A 393 1.62 -4.63 20.66
N ASP A 394 0.54 -3.97 20.24
CA ASP A 394 -0.70 -4.57 19.77
C ASP A 394 -0.59 -5.17 18.35
N GLY A 395 0.42 -4.77 17.57
CA GLY A 395 0.66 -5.31 16.24
C GLY A 395 -0.54 -5.21 15.30
N ALA A 396 -1.37 -4.16 15.46
CA ALA A 396 -2.69 -4.10 14.87
C ALA A 396 -2.67 -4.34 13.35
N HIS A 397 -3.57 -5.20 12.88
CA HIS A 397 -3.60 -5.64 11.49
C HIS A 397 -3.68 -4.47 10.48
N GLY A 398 -4.45 -3.42 10.80
CA GLY A 398 -4.59 -2.24 9.93
C GLY A 398 -3.37 -1.33 9.86
N HIS A 399 -2.36 -1.52 10.72
CA HIS A 399 -1.12 -0.73 10.69
C HIS A 399 -0.10 -1.23 9.67
N TYR A 400 -0.30 -2.44 9.12
CA TYR A 400 0.50 -2.89 7.97
C TYR A 400 0.12 -2.10 6.73
N LEU A 401 1.10 -1.88 5.84
CA LEU A 401 0.84 -1.24 4.56
C LEU A 401 0.30 -2.26 3.54
N TRP A 402 -1.02 -2.38 3.53
CA TRP A 402 -1.77 -3.22 2.61
C TRP A 402 -2.05 -2.52 1.28
N GLY A 403 -1.70 -3.16 0.17
CA GLY A 403 -1.99 -2.75 -1.19
C GLY A 403 -3.30 -3.31 -1.71
N ASN A 404 -3.97 -2.54 -2.55
CA ASN A 404 -5.22 -2.91 -3.19
C ASN A 404 -5.05 -4.20 -4.04
N GLY A 405 -5.88 -5.22 -3.80
CA GLY A 405 -5.78 -6.53 -4.45
C GLY A 405 -5.88 -6.47 -5.98
N ALA A 406 -6.55 -5.47 -6.55
CA ALA A 406 -6.66 -5.29 -8.00
C ALA A 406 -5.29 -5.10 -8.67
N TYR A 407 -4.31 -4.48 -7.98
CA TYR A 407 -2.95 -4.35 -8.49
C TYR A 407 -2.22 -5.69 -8.55
N ALA A 408 -2.45 -6.59 -7.58
CA ALA A 408 -1.89 -7.94 -7.64
C ALA A 408 -2.48 -8.74 -8.81
N VAL A 409 -3.78 -8.59 -9.06
CA VAL A 409 -4.44 -9.21 -10.23
C VAL A 409 -3.88 -8.64 -11.53
N ALA A 410 -3.74 -7.32 -11.65
CA ALA A 410 -3.15 -6.66 -12.82
C ALA A 410 -1.71 -7.16 -13.09
N LEU A 411 -0.92 -7.33 -12.03
CA LEU A 411 0.43 -7.87 -12.13
C LEU A 411 0.44 -9.31 -12.66
N LEU A 412 -0.43 -10.18 -12.11
CA LEU A 412 -0.55 -11.57 -12.57
C LEU A 412 -1.01 -11.67 -14.03
N MET A 413 -1.94 -10.81 -14.45
CA MET A 413 -2.39 -10.72 -15.85
C MET A 413 -1.26 -10.24 -16.77
N GLY A 414 -0.53 -9.20 -16.39
CA GLY A 414 0.61 -8.70 -17.16
C GLY A 414 1.72 -9.75 -17.30
N GLN A 415 2.06 -10.47 -16.23
CA GLN A 415 3.04 -11.56 -16.28
C GLN A 415 2.55 -12.74 -17.14
N SER A 416 1.25 -13.04 -17.13
CA SER A 416 0.67 -14.04 -18.01
C SER A 416 0.79 -13.61 -19.48
N PHE A 417 0.56 -12.34 -19.78
CA PHE A 417 0.71 -11.77 -21.11
C PHE A 417 2.17 -11.74 -21.59
N GLU A 418 3.13 -11.48 -20.71
CA GLU A 418 4.56 -11.55 -21.06
C GLU A 418 5.00 -12.96 -21.45
N GLN A 419 4.40 -13.99 -20.84
CA GLN A 419 4.71 -15.39 -21.13
C GLN A 419 4.00 -15.90 -22.37
N ASN A 420 2.71 -15.57 -22.53
CA ASN A 420 1.82 -16.23 -23.48
C ASN A 420 1.11 -15.26 -24.44
N TYR A 421 1.41 -13.95 -24.40
CA TYR A 421 0.63 -12.92 -25.07
C TYR A 421 -0.86 -13.07 -24.75
N TRP A 422 -1.74 -13.04 -25.75
CA TRP A 422 -3.18 -13.24 -25.59
C TRP A 422 -3.59 -14.72 -25.51
N ASP A 423 -2.65 -15.67 -25.66
CA ASP A 423 -2.94 -17.10 -25.52
C ASP A 423 -2.93 -17.55 -24.05
N PHE A 424 -3.91 -17.07 -23.29
CA PHE A 424 -4.08 -17.46 -21.89
C PHE A 424 -4.45 -18.93 -21.70
N ALA A 425 -4.94 -19.61 -22.74
CA ALA A 425 -5.25 -21.03 -22.69
C ALA A 425 -3.99 -21.91 -22.52
N SER A 426 -2.85 -21.43 -23.01
CA SER A 426 -1.55 -22.10 -22.84
C SER A 426 -1.00 -22.03 -21.41
N GLY A 427 -1.54 -21.16 -20.56
CA GLY A 427 -1.21 -21.11 -19.14
C GLY A 427 -1.40 -19.73 -18.52
N LEU A 428 -1.60 -19.71 -17.21
CA LEU A 428 -1.73 -18.49 -16.42
C LEU A 428 -0.68 -18.43 -15.32
N VAL A 429 -0.12 -17.25 -15.12
CA VAL A 429 0.62 -16.93 -13.91
C VAL A 429 -0.40 -16.67 -12.80
N THR A 430 -0.47 -17.62 -11.86
CA THR A 430 -1.43 -17.62 -10.75
C THR A 430 -0.78 -17.36 -9.39
N ARG A 431 0.55 -17.23 -9.37
CA ARG A 431 1.35 -17.05 -8.16
C ARG A 431 2.16 -15.77 -8.23
N LEU A 432 1.94 -14.90 -7.26
CA LEU A 432 2.80 -13.75 -7.02
C LEU A 432 3.76 -14.09 -5.89
N SER A 433 5.05 -14.18 -6.21
CA SER A 433 6.13 -14.53 -5.26
C SER A 433 6.91 -13.28 -4.81
N ASP A 434 7.93 -13.45 -3.97
CA ASP A 434 8.83 -12.39 -3.50
C ASP A 434 8.10 -11.20 -2.84
N LEU A 435 6.98 -11.47 -2.16
CA LEU A 435 6.28 -10.50 -1.34
C LEU A 435 6.97 -10.36 0.03
N PRO A 436 6.83 -9.21 0.71
CA PRO A 436 7.33 -9.02 2.06
C PRO A 436 6.77 -10.07 3.02
N LEU A 437 7.65 -10.70 3.82
CA LEU A 437 7.28 -11.69 4.82
C LEU A 437 7.73 -11.23 6.21
N HIS A 438 6.81 -10.67 6.99
CA HIS A 438 7.11 -10.22 8.35
C HIS A 438 7.04 -11.41 9.33
N ILE A 439 8.15 -11.69 10.02
CA ILE A 439 8.23 -12.74 11.05
C ILE A 439 8.29 -12.08 12.42
N TYR A 440 7.37 -12.46 13.31
CA TYR A 440 7.29 -11.95 14.68
C TYR A 440 7.09 -13.11 15.67
N ALA A 441 7.30 -12.83 16.96
CA ALA A 441 7.01 -13.79 18.01
C ALA A 441 5.55 -13.64 18.43
N ASP A 442 4.80 -14.74 18.51
CA ASP A 442 3.44 -14.74 19.04
C ASP A 442 3.41 -14.68 20.58
N GLU A 443 2.22 -14.84 21.17
CA GLU A 443 2.02 -14.79 22.64
C GLU A 443 2.79 -15.90 23.38
N ASP A 444 3.04 -17.03 22.73
CA ASP A 444 3.80 -18.17 23.27
C ASP A 444 5.32 -18.04 23.01
N GLY A 445 5.73 -17.01 22.25
CA GLY A 445 7.11 -16.74 21.88
C GLY A 445 7.59 -17.48 20.64
N ASP A 446 6.70 -18.18 19.94
CA ASP A 446 7.01 -18.93 18.73
C ASP A 446 7.11 -17.97 17.52
N ALA A 447 8.07 -18.26 16.63
CA ALA A 447 8.26 -17.48 15.43
C ALA A 447 7.16 -17.78 14.41
N VAL A 448 6.30 -16.79 14.17
CA VAL A 448 5.18 -16.87 13.22
C VAL A 448 5.37 -15.88 12.09
N ALA A 449 5.04 -16.32 10.87
CA ALA A 449 5.05 -15.45 9.69
C ALA A 449 3.67 -14.83 9.49
N LYS A 450 3.62 -13.50 9.29
CA LYS A 450 2.41 -12.79 8.89
C LYS A 450 2.00 -13.22 7.48
N ALA A 451 0.71 -13.45 7.29
CA ALA A 451 0.14 -13.77 5.99
C ALA A 451 0.29 -12.60 5.00
N CYS A 452 0.67 -12.91 3.75
CA CYS A 452 0.93 -11.89 2.71
C CYS A 452 -0.35 -11.28 2.11
N ALA A 453 -1.49 -11.99 2.15
CA ALA A 453 -2.82 -11.52 1.76
C ALA A 453 -3.77 -11.57 2.97
N GLU A 454 -3.46 -10.75 3.97
CA GLU A 454 -4.16 -10.55 5.24
C GLU A 454 -4.26 -11.77 6.19
N ILE A 455 -4.67 -12.93 5.69
CA ILE A 455 -4.88 -14.18 6.43
C ILE A 455 -4.37 -15.43 5.71
N TYR A 456 -4.18 -16.52 6.45
CA TYR A 456 -4.03 -17.87 5.89
C TYR A 456 -5.40 -18.51 5.67
N MET A 457 -5.94 -18.28 4.48
CA MET A 457 -7.31 -18.64 4.13
C MET A 457 -7.48 -20.14 3.82
N THR A 458 -8.50 -20.76 4.42
CA THR A 458 -8.93 -22.13 4.11
C THR A 458 -9.67 -22.18 2.77
N ASP A 459 -9.85 -23.39 2.23
CA ASP A 459 -10.63 -23.56 0.99
C ASP A 459 -12.10 -23.18 1.17
N THR A 460 -12.67 -23.42 2.35
CA THR A 460 -14.05 -23.03 2.70
C THR A 460 -14.21 -21.51 2.73
N THR A 461 -13.28 -20.79 3.35
CA THR A 461 -13.29 -19.32 3.36
C THR A 461 -13.13 -18.77 1.93
N ALA A 462 -12.24 -19.35 1.12
CA ALA A 462 -12.07 -18.96 -0.28
C ALA A 462 -13.34 -19.19 -1.13
N ALA A 463 -14.00 -20.34 -0.95
CA ALA A 463 -15.26 -20.65 -1.63
C ALA A 463 -16.40 -19.72 -1.22
N ALA A 464 -16.44 -19.29 0.05
CA ALA A 464 -17.43 -18.33 0.53
C ALA A 464 -17.25 -16.94 -0.11
N LEU A 465 -16.01 -16.46 -0.22
CA LEU A 465 -15.70 -15.22 -0.95
C LEU A 465 -16.10 -15.32 -2.43
N LEU A 466 -15.74 -16.42 -3.11
CA LEU A 466 -16.15 -16.66 -4.51
C LEU A 466 -17.67 -16.66 -4.68
N THR A 467 -18.39 -17.32 -3.76
CA THR A 467 -19.86 -17.36 -3.78
C THR A 467 -20.46 -15.96 -3.67
N ALA A 468 -19.81 -15.06 -2.91
CA ALA A 468 -20.20 -13.65 -2.78
C ALA A 468 -19.80 -12.78 -3.99
N GLY A 469 -19.05 -13.32 -4.96
CA GLY A 469 -18.55 -12.56 -6.12
C GLY A 469 -17.19 -11.90 -5.89
N LEU A 470 -16.42 -12.36 -4.89
CA LEU A 470 -15.07 -11.88 -4.59
C LEU A 470 -14.03 -12.94 -4.99
N CYS A 471 -13.04 -12.54 -5.77
CA CYS A 471 -11.92 -13.39 -6.16
C CYS A 471 -10.83 -13.45 -5.08
N PRO A 472 -10.58 -14.63 -4.47
CA PRO A 472 -9.70 -14.76 -3.32
C PRO A 472 -8.22 -14.74 -3.71
N LEU A 473 -7.47 -13.81 -3.13
CA LEU A 473 -6.00 -13.81 -3.05
C LEU A 473 -5.59 -14.56 -1.78
N ARG A 474 -4.88 -15.69 -1.94
CA ARG A 474 -4.58 -16.62 -0.84
C ARG A 474 -3.11 -16.59 -0.47
N SER A 475 -2.81 -16.28 0.78
CA SER A 475 -1.44 -16.38 1.30
C SER A 475 -0.93 -17.82 1.27
N VAL A 476 0.34 -18.00 0.89
CA VAL A 476 1.03 -19.27 0.99
C VAL A 476 1.66 -19.37 2.37
N LYS A 477 1.36 -20.44 3.12
CA LYS A 477 1.84 -20.57 4.50
C LYS A 477 3.37 -20.64 4.56
N GLY A 478 3.97 -19.71 5.30
CA GLY A 478 5.42 -19.66 5.51
C GLY A 478 6.24 -19.19 4.31
N ASP A 479 5.59 -18.65 3.27
CA ASP A 479 6.27 -18.14 2.08
C ASP A 479 5.78 -16.71 1.78
N GLY A 480 6.68 -15.88 1.25
CA GLY A 480 6.41 -14.53 0.78
C GLY A 480 5.64 -14.55 -0.54
N ALA A 481 4.47 -15.19 -0.57
CA ALA A 481 3.73 -15.40 -1.80
C ALA A 481 2.22 -15.45 -1.59
N VAL A 482 1.50 -15.07 -2.65
CA VAL A 482 0.05 -15.21 -2.75
C VAL A 482 -0.32 -15.98 -4.01
N LEU A 483 -1.45 -16.68 -3.95
CA LEU A 483 -2.00 -17.49 -5.02
C LEU A 483 -3.42 -17.01 -5.36
N MET A 484 -3.72 -16.96 -6.65
CA MET A 484 -5.05 -16.72 -7.18
C MET A 484 -5.43 -17.90 -8.07
N GLN A 485 -6.49 -18.63 -7.74
CA GLN A 485 -6.82 -19.89 -8.42
C GLN A 485 -7.27 -19.69 -9.88
N GLY A 486 -7.77 -18.50 -10.21
CA GLY A 486 -8.19 -18.11 -11.54
C GLY A 486 -8.72 -16.68 -11.53
N PHE A 487 -8.85 -16.10 -12.72
CA PHE A 487 -9.43 -14.77 -12.90
C PHE A 487 -10.93 -14.91 -13.18
N ASN A 488 -11.73 -15.03 -12.11
CA ASN A 488 -13.17 -15.21 -12.24
C ASN A 488 -13.86 -13.84 -12.34
N ALA A 489 -14.80 -13.70 -13.27
CA ALA A 489 -15.65 -12.53 -13.37
C ALA A 489 -16.68 -12.48 -12.23
N LEU A 490 -17.26 -11.31 -12.04
CA LEU A 490 -18.28 -11.04 -11.02
C LEU A 490 -19.59 -11.81 -11.28
N VAL A 491 -19.86 -12.12 -12.55
CA VAL A 491 -21.06 -12.84 -13.00
C VAL A 491 -21.38 -14.08 -12.17
N ALA A 492 -22.68 -14.32 -11.98
CA ALA A 492 -23.14 -15.55 -11.35
C ALA A 492 -22.68 -16.79 -12.14
N GLY A 493 -21.97 -17.70 -11.47
CA GLY A 493 -21.40 -18.91 -12.08
C GLY A 493 -19.89 -18.86 -12.30
N GLY A 494 -19.24 -17.69 -12.16
CA GLY A 494 -17.79 -17.56 -12.06
C GLY A 494 -17.03 -17.91 -13.35
N GLN A 495 -17.52 -17.46 -14.51
CA GLN A 495 -16.78 -17.57 -15.77
C GLN A 495 -15.45 -16.83 -15.72
N SER A 496 -14.49 -17.21 -16.55
CA SER A 496 -13.21 -16.49 -16.57
C SER A 496 -13.37 -15.14 -17.26
N VAL A 497 -12.91 -14.09 -16.60
CA VAL A 497 -12.91 -12.72 -17.14
C VAL A 497 -12.04 -12.59 -18.39
N LEU A 498 -11.09 -13.52 -18.60
CA LEU A 498 -10.20 -13.52 -19.76
C LEU A 498 -10.91 -13.93 -21.05
N GLU A 499 -12.03 -14.65 -20.98
CA GLU A 499 -12.81 -15.00 -22.17
C GLU A 499 -13.31 -13.76 -22.91
N VAL A 500 -13.52 -12.63 -22.20
CA VAL A 500 -13.97 -11.35 -22.76
C VAL A 500 -12.97 -10.76 -23.74
N ILE A 501 -11.67 -10.83 -23.42
CA ILE A 501 -10.60 -10.18 -24.19
C ILE A 501 -9.94 -11.12 -25.22
N THR A 502 -10.23 -12.43 -25.14
CA THR A 502 -9.72 -13.43 -26.09
C THR A 502 -10.76 -13.89 -27.13
N ALA A 503 -12.03 -13.56 -26.92
CA ALA A 503 -13.12 -13.85 -27.85
C ALA A 503 -13.15 -12.87 -29.02
#